data_AF-A0A352RWS7-F1
#
_entry.id   AF-A0A352RWS7-F1
#
_cell.length_a   1.000
_cell.length_b   1.000
_cell.length_c   1.000
_cell.angle_alpha   90.00
_cell.angle_beta   90.00
_cell.angle_gamma   90.00
#
_symmetry.space_group_name_H-M   'P 1'
#
loop_
_entity.id
_entity.type
_entity.pdbx_description
1 polymer ?
#
loop_
_entity_poly.entity_id
_entity_poly.type
_entity_poly.pdbx_seq_one_letter_code
_entity_poly.pdbx_strand_id
1 'polypeptide(L)'
;MSRLTRLWPLAAIAAASLTACGGSDSGNADSTANTPAAATSGVVTGSYFEHAKVCIDANANAQCDSGEASTYTDAKGAFTLTGQGAVVAEIGTDAFRNDDTGAHNAVTRKLVFRAPAGANAVVSAISTELAALMDSNGGKLDDARNQLATRLGIAADKLLEDHNKETDSNIKATLQAEIEQAIDLIATAVASGGDIGAAIRDGVTKRIALQNIKNVVVIYAENRGFDNLYGLFPGANGIPGVNPTAVGSVEPQKDFDGSALASLPPTWGGFTASGQTVTLPQASTVGWANKPFRIDDPAGVNGTGVVVGQNVITRDLVHRFYNNQMQINGGKNDKFTAFSDAGGLVMGYYDGSAMSMWKLAQQYTLADNFFMGAFGGSFLNHQYLVCACAPVYPNAETSVASGSISVVDTDANGNFKSLSLKPTSPASIQTGTAQYVNDSTLTAKDGTGVYYAVNT
;
A
#
# COMPACT_ATOMS: atom_id res chain seq x y z
N MET A 1 27.81 1.95 66.51
CA MET A 1 28.52 0.66 66.59
C MET A 1 29.09 0.39 65.19
N SER A 2 30.24 0.97 64.82
CA SER A 2 31.62 0.49 65.02
C SER A 2 31.88 -0.94 64.53
N ARG A 3 32.57 -1.04 63.38
CA ARG A 3 33.68 -1.95 62.97
C ARG A 3 33.61 -2.11 61.43
N LEU A 4 34.40 -1.44 60.59
CA LEU A 4 35.87 -1.55 60.35
C LEU A 4 36.35 -2.99 60.15
N THR A 5 36.61 -3.37 58.89
CA THR A 5 37.85 -4.04 58.47
C THR A 5 38.12 -3.79 56.98
N ARG A 6 39.29 -3.22 56.70
CA ARG A 6 39.98 -3.20 55.40
C ARG A 6 40.51 -4.59 55.08
N LEU A 7 40.62 -4.93 53.79
CA LEU A 7 41.78 -5.58 53.16
C LEU A 7 41.62 -5.50 51.62
N TRP A 8 42.60 -4.88 50.97
CA TRP A 8 42.97 -4.99 49.54
C TRP A 8 44.36 -5.68 49.51
N PRO A 9 44.95 -6.08 48.36
CA PRO A 9 44.45 -6.26 46.99
C PRO A 9 44.85 -7.61 46.35
N LEU A 10 44.37 -7.91 45.15
CA LEU A 10 45.16 -8.67 44.15
C LEU A 10 44.63 -8.34 42.74
N ALA A 11 45.52 -7.72 41.96
CA ALA A 11 45.33 -7.33 40.59
C ALA A 11 45.66 -8.49 39.64
N ALA A 12 44.94 -8.59 38.52
CA ALA A 12 45.41 -9.23 37.30
C ALA A 12 45.04 -8.31 36.12
N ILE A 13 46.02 -7.51 35.72
CA ILE A 13 46.02 -6.68 34.52
C ILE A 13 46.64 -7.53 33.40
N ALA A 14 45.94 -7.73 32.29
CA ALA A 14 46.52 -8.23 31.06
C ALA A 14 46.61 -7.07 30.06
N ALA A 15 47.83 -6.85 29.57
CA ALA A 15 48.25 -5.72 28.78
C ALA A 15 47.85 -5.85 27.30
N ALA A 16 47.47 -4.72 26.69
CA ALA A 16 47.69 -4.48 25.26
C ALA A 16 48.35 -3.11 25.13
N SER A 17 49.53 -3.13 24.54
CA SER A 17 50.54 -2.08 24.46
C SER A 17 50.13 -0.90 23.58
N LEU A 18 50.00 0.28 24.20
CA LEU A 18 50.17 1.58 23.55
C LEU A 18 51.59 2.06 23.84
N THR A 19 52.44 2.09 22.82
CA THR A 19 53.74 2.77 22.87
C THR A 19 53.84 3.76 21.73
N ALA A 20 53.72 5.04 22.08
CA ALA A 20 54.32 6.15 21.34
C ALA A 20 54.65 7.26 22.34
N CYS A 21 55.80 7.14 23.01
CA CYS A 21 56.48 8.29 23.59
C CYS A 21 57.32 8.95 22.49
N GLY A 22 57.07 10.22 22.24
CA GLY A 22 57.94 11.08 21.44
C GLY A 22 59.25 11.33 22.18
N GLY A 23 60.34 10.83 21.62
CA GLY A 23 61.71 11.25 21.93
C GLY A 23 62.18 12.23 20.87
N SER A 24 62.61 13.41 21.30
CA SER A 24 63.29 14.38 20.45
C SER A 24 64.76 13.98 20.35
N ASP A 25 65.20 13.55 19.17
CA ASP A 25 66.61 13.49 18.81
C ASP A 25 66.80 14.11 17.43
N SER A 26 67.66 15.12 17.40
CA SER A 26 68.13 15.82 16.20
C SER A 26 69.04 14.91 15.38
N GLY A 27 68.49 14.31 14.33
CA GLY A 27 69.23 13.53 13.34
C GLY A 27 68.62 13.73 11.96
N ASN A 28 69.34 14.45 11.10
CA ASN A 28 68.99 14.64 9.69
C ASN A 28 69.18 13.30 8.95
N ALA A 29 68.10 12.54 8.79
CA ALA A 29 68.07 11.33 7.97
C ALA A 29 66.85 11.37 7.05
N ASP A 30 67.13 11.57 5.76
CA ASP A 30 66.23 11.33 4.65
C ASP A 30 65.73 9.89 4.71
N SER A 31 64.45 9.72 5.07
CA SER A 31 63.74 8.46 4.95
C SER A 31 62.29 8.74 4.56
N THR A 32 61.99 8.46 3.30
CA THR A 32 60.63 8.31 2.78
C THR A 32 60.01 7.06 3.41
N ALA A 33 59.61 7.14 4.68
CA ALA A 33 58.82 6.11 5.34
C ALA A 33 57.37 6.22 4.86
N ASN A 34 57.00 5.36 3.91
CA ASN A 34 55.66 5.23 3.39
C ASN A 34 54.76 4.69 4.52
N THR A 35 54.03 5.58 5.21
CA THR A 35 53.03 5.16 6.20
C THR A 35 51.95 4.38 5.46
N PRO A 36 51.55 3.15 5.89
CA PRO A 36 50.49 2.41 5.23
C PRO A 36 49.25 3.29 5.12
N ALA A 37 48.68 3.40 3.92
CA ALA A 37 47.43 4.10 3.73
C ALA A 37 46.37 3.50 4.66
N ALA A 38 45.61 4.34 5.36
CA ALA A 38 44.56 3.88 6.26
C ALA A 38 43.59 2.94 5.49
N ALA A 39 43.15 1.86 6.13
CA ALA A 39 42.28 0.87 5.51
C ALA A 39 41.05 0.59 6.39
N THR A 40 39.93 0.29 5.74
CA THR A 40 38.69 -0.18 6.36
C THR A 40 38.49 -1.65 5.98
N SER A 41 38.20 -2.49 6.97
CA SER A 41 37.88 -3.91 6.78
C SER A 41 36.62 -4.26 7.55
N GLY A 42 35.83 -5.19 7.01
CA GLY A 42 34.58 -5.60 7.62
C GLY A 42 33.89 -6.73 6.87
N VAL A 43 32.61 -6.92 7.14
CA VAL A 43 31.75 -7.89 6.47
C VAL A 43 30.47 -7.23 5.96
N VAL A 44 30.00 -7.64 4.79
CA VAL A 44 28.66 -7.32 4.28
C VAL A 44 27.72 -8.49 4.57
N THR A 45 26.70 -8.26 5.40
CA THR A 45 25.88 -9.35 5.95
C THR A 45 24.37 -9.07 5.96
N GLY A 46 23.62 -10.05 5.48
CA GLY A 46 22.25 -10.42 5.88
C GLY A 46 22.08 -11.94 6.03
N SER A 47 23.12 -12.67 5.64
CA SER A 47 23.63 -13.97 6.09
C SER A 47 25.13 -13.86 5.78
N TYR A 48 25.55 -13.81 4.50
CA TYR A 48 26.76 -13.13 3.99
C TYR A 48 26.55 -12.79 2.51
N PHE A 49 26.95 -11.61 2.05
CA PHE A 49 26.84 -11.24 0.64
C PHE A 49 28.19 -11.36 -0.08
N GLU A 50 28.31 -12.33 -0.97
CA GLU A 50 29.45 -12.55 -1.85
C GLU A 50 29.34 -11.68 -3.11
N HIS A 51 30.47 -11.15 -3.58
CA HIS A 51 30.55 -10.33 -4.79
C HIS A 51 29.71 -9.03 -4.71
N ALA A 52 29.56 -8.48 -3.50
CA ALA A 52 29.05 -7.12 -3.29
C ALA A 52 30.18 -6.10 -3.51
N LYS A 53 29.90 -5.03 -4.27
CA LYS A 53 30.86 -3.94 -4.49
C LYS A 53 30.81 -3.00 -3.31
N VAL A 54 31.94 -2.81 -2.62
CA VAL A 54 32.04 -2.00 -1.39
C VAL A 54 32.98 -0.82 -1.61
N CYS A 55 32.60 0.38 -1.16
CA CYS A 55 33.38 1.61 -1.31
C CYS A 55 33.26 2.53 -0.10
N ILE A 56 34.16 3.53 0.01
CA ILE A 56 33.94 4.68 0.88
C ILE A 56 32.97 5.64 0.19
N ASP A 57 31.83 5.92 0.83
CA ASP A 57 30.83 6.89 0.37
C ASP A 57 31.27 8.30 0.76
N ALA A 58 32.10 8.91 -0.09
CA ALA A 58 32.75 10.18 0.20
C ALA A 58 31.82 11.38 0.00
N ASN A 59 30.78 11.23 -0.82
CA ASN A 59 29.83 12.29 -1.16
C ASN A 59 28.43 12.10 -0.54
N ALA A 60 28.23 11.04 0.24
CA ALA A 60 27.00 10.71 0.95
C ALA A 60 25.79 10.47 0.03
N ASN A 61 26.01 9.91 -1.17
CA ASN A 61 24.94 9.62 -2.14
C ASN A 61 24.44 8.16 -2.09
N ALA A 62 25.01 7.33 -1.21
CA ALA A 62 24.71 5.91 -1.08
C ALA A 62 25.01 5.07 -2.33
N GLN A 63 26.03 5.43 -3.11
CA GLN A 63 26.46 4.72 -4.31
C GLN A 63 27.98 4.60 -4.35
N CYS A 64 28.50 3.65 -5.13
CA CYS A 64 29.93 3.50 -5.36
C CYS A 64 30.37 4.14 -6.67
N ASP A 65 30.86 5.37 -6.58
CA ASP A 65 31.23 6.20 -7.72
C ASP A 65 32.59 5.85 -8.34
N SER A 66 32.79 6.24 -9.60
CA SER A 66 34.03 5.95 -10.35
C SER A 66 35.33 6.52 -9.75
N GLY A 67 35.22 7.48 -8.83
CA GLY A 67 36.35 8.10 -8.11
C GLY A 67 36.57 7.55 -6.71
N GLU A 68 35.71 6.64 -6.24
CA GLU A 68 35.78 6.06 -4.90
C GLU A 68 36.53 4.74 -4.94
N ALA A 69 37.44 4.54 -3.98
CA ALA A 69 38.14 3.28 -3.85
C ALA A 69 37.13 2.18 -3.52
N SER A 70 37.07 1.15 -4.37
CA SER A 70 36.13 0.05 -4.21
C SER A 70 36.81 -1.32 -4.23
N THR A 71 36.19 -2.29 -3.58
CA THR A 71 36.57 -3.71 -3.58
C THR A 71 35.33 -4.59 -3.72
N TYR A 72 35.51 -5.90 -3.89
CA TYR A 72 34.41 -6.87 -3.85
C TYR A 72 34.54 -7.76 -2.62
N THR A 73 33.40 -8.14 -2.05
CA THR A 73 33.36 -9.09 -0.94
C THR A 73 33.68 -10.52 -1.38
N ASP A 74 34.31 -11.28 -0.49
CA ASP A 74 34.51 -12.73 -0.68
C ASP A 74 33.25 -13.56 -0.32
N ALA A 75 33.36 -14.89 -0.39
CA ALA A 75 32.26 -15.82 -0.08
C ALA A 75 31.72 -15.71 1.36
N LYS A 76 32.47 -15.10 2.29
CA LYS A 76 32.05 -14.82 3.67
C LYS A 76 31.66 -13.35 3.86
N GLY A 77 31.40 -12.64 2.76
CA GLY A 77 31.07 -11.23 2.78
C GLY A 77 32.20 -10.32 3.22
N ALA A 78 33.43 -10.82 3.39
CA ALA A 78 34.53 -10.04 3.94
C ALA A 78 35.11 -9.10 2.88
N PHE A 79 35.49 -7.90 3.30
CA PHE A 79 36.13 -6.91 2.44
C PHE A 79 37.29 -6.21 3.15
N THR A 80 38.19 -5.64 2.36
CA THR A 80 39.21 -4.69 2.81
C THR A 80 39.43 -3.66 1.69
N LEU A 81 39.38 -2.38 2.04
CA LEU A 81 39.53 -1.27 1.09
C LEU A 81 40.37 -0.16 1.69
N THR A 82 41.06 0.59 0.83
CA THR A 82 41.87 1.75 1.25
C THR A 82 40.98 2.96 1.48
N GLY A 83 41.19 3.66 2.61
CA GLY A 83 40.42 4.81 3.05
C GLY A 83 39.85 4.61 4.45
N GLN A 84 39.18 5.65 4.94
CA GLN A 84 38.32 5.62 6.12
C GLN A 84 37.11 6.51 5.84
N GLY A 85 35.94 6.13 6.35
CA GLY A 85 34.71 6.88 6.13
C GLY A 85 33.48 6.00 6.23
N ALA A 86 32.33 6.57 5.89
CA ALA A 86 31.11 5.79 5.73
C ALA A 86 31.30 4.80 4.57
N VAL A 87 30.70 3.62 4.69
CA VAL A 87 30.83 2.54 3.71
C VAL A 87 29.48 2.30 3.05
N VAL A 88 29.50 2.12 1.74
CA VAL A 88 28.38 1.61 0.95
C VAL A 88 28.74 0.25 0.38
N ALA A 89 27.77 -0.65 0.35
CA ALA A 89 27.85 -1.92 -0.37
C ALA A 89 26.69 -2.00 -1.38
N GLU A 90 27.03 -1.97 -2.67
CA GLU A 90 26.11 -2.24 -3.77
C GLU A 90 26.07 -3.75 -4.03
N ILE A 91 24.89 -4.33 -3.89
CA ILE A 91 24.67 -5.77 -4.06
C ILE A 91 23.83 -5.96 -5.33
N GLY A 92 24.51 -6.32 -6.40
CA GLY A 92 23.90 -6.56 -7.72
C GLY A 92 23.25 -7.94 -7.84
N THR A 93 22.62 -8.20 -8.97
CA THR A 93 22.05 -9.53 -9.29
C THR A 93 23.11 -10.55 -9.72
N ASP A 94 24.36 -10.12 -9.81
CA ASP A 94 25.57 -10.93 -9.97
C ASP A 94 26.18 -11.35 -8.62
N ALA A 95 25.62 -10.89 -7.49
CA ALA A 95 26.02 -11.28 -6.15
C ALA A 95 25.27 -12.52 -5.65
N PHE A 96 25.79 -13.13 -4.58
CA PHE A 96 25.19 -14.29 -3.91
C PHE A 96 24.99 -14.02 -2.42
N ARG A 97 23.88 -14.53 -1.87
CA ARG A 97 23.59 -14.54 -0.45
C ARG A 97 23.88 -15.94 0.09
N ASN A 98 24.94 -16.02 0.88
CA ASN A 98 25.45 -17.25 1.47
C ASN A 98 25.01 -17.36 2.93
N ASP A 99 24.78 -18.57 3.44
CA ASP A 99 24.54 -18.80 4.86
C ASP A 99 25.55 -19.78 5.48
N ASP A 100 25.56 -19.87 6.81
CA ASP A 100 26.45 -20.75 7.56
C ASP A 100 26.17 -22.24 7.33
N THR A 101 25.05 -22.59 6.70
CA THR A 101 24.68 -23.98 6.35
C THR A 101 25.17 -24.40 4.97
N GLY A 102 25.79 -23.47 4.23
CA GLY A 102 26.32 -23.69 2.89
C GLY A 102 25.33 -23.38 1.76
N ALA A 103 24.22 -22.70 2.05
CA ALA A 103 23.37 -22.18 0.99
C ALA A 103 24.11 -21.12 0.18
N HIS A 104 23.87 -21.10 -1.14
CA HIS A 104 24.46 -20.17 -2.11
C HIS A 104 23.35 -19.70 -3.04
N ASN A 105 22.69 -18.61 -2.68
CA ASN A 105 21.49 -18.14 -3.36
C ASN A 105 21.79 -16.90 -4.19
N ALA A 106 21.47 -16.90 -5.48
CA ALA A 106 21.61 -15.70 -6.30
C ALA A 106 20.72 -14.56 -5.78
N VAL A 107 21.26 -13.35 -5.76
CA VAL A 107 20.50 -12.15 -5.41
C VAL A 107 19.55 -11.80 -6.56
N THR A 108 18.25 -11.75 -6.30
CA THR A 108 17.22 -11.51 -7.33
C THR A 108 16.74 -10.06 -7.38
N ARG A 109 16.98 -9.29 -6.32
CA ARG A 109 16.65 -7.86 -6.21
C ARG A 109 17.89 -7.11 -5.77
N LYS A 110 18.23 -6.03 -6.49
CA LYS A 110 19.38 -5.17 -6.14
C LYS A 110 19.18 -4.57 -4.75
N LEU A 111 20.27 -4.49 -3.98
CA LEU A 111 20.29 -3.86 -2.66
C LEU A 111 21.42 -2.85 -2.57
N VAL A 112 21.27 -1.93 -1.63
CA VAL A 112 22.33 -1.01 -1.20
C VAL A 112 22.35 -1.03 0.31
N PHE A 113 23.48 -1.42 0.90
CA PHE A 113 23.69 -1.27 2.33
C PHE A 113 24.61 -0.09 2.62
N ARG A 114 24.35 0.59 3.74
CA ARG A 114 25.13 1.73 4.23
C ARG A 114 25.63 1.42 5.64
N ALA A 115 26.81 1.89 5.99
CA ALA A 115 27.30 1.88 7.36
C ALA A 115 28.02 3.20 7.68
N PRO A 116 27.73 3.85 8.81
CA PRO A 116 28.37 5.12 9.18
C PRO A 116 29.84 4.91 9.53
N ALA A 117 30.66 5.95 9.37
CA ALA A 117 32.12 5.88 9.55
C ALA A 117 32.57 5.33 10.92
N GLY A 118 31.81 5.59 11.98
CA GLY A 118 32.09 5.09 13.34
C GLY A 118 31.67 3.64 13.60
N ALA A 119 31.01 2.97 12.64
CA ALA A 119 30.49 1.61 12.80
C ALA A 119 30.38 0.86 11.45
N ASN A 120 31.46 0.86 10.68
CA ASN A 120 31.52 0.27 9.33
C ASN A 120 32.13 -1.14 9.27
N ALA A 121 32.42 -1.77 10.41
CA ALA A 121 32.92 -3.15 10.48
C ALA A 121 31.88 -4.20 10.06
N VAL A 122 30.59 -3.89 10.23
CA VAL A 122 29.46 -4.73 9.84
C VAL A 122 28.52 -3.89 8.99
N VAL A 123 28.50 -4.17 7.68
CA VAL A 123 27.65 -3.49 6.70
C VAL A 123 26.44 -4.37 6.43
N SER A 124 25.27 -3.97 6.89
CA SER A 124 24.06 -4.79 6.87
C SER A 124 22.82 -3.95 6.64
N ALA A 125 21.67 -4.61 6.53
CA ALA A 125 20.38 -3.92 6.53
C ALA A 125 20.17 -3.11 7.84
N ILE A 126 20.67 -3.61 8.99
CA ILE A 126 20.60 -2.90 10.27
C ILE A 126 21.49 -1.66 10.27
N SER A 127 22.74 -1.74 9.80
CA SER A 127 23.60 -0.55 9.72
C SER A 127 23.02 0.49 8.76
N THR A 128 22.26 0.05 7.76
CA THR A 128 21.56 0.90 6.81
C THR A 128 20.38 1.62 7.47
N GLU A 129 19.59 0.93 8.30
CA GLU A 129 18.57 1.58 9.12
C GLU A 129 19.17 2.59 10.09
N LEU A 130 20.29 2.25 10.73
CA LEU A 130 20.99 3.18 11.63
C LEU A 130 21.47 4.43 10.88
N ALA A 131 22.04 4.27 9.67
CA ALA A 131 22.40 5.41 8.83
C ALA A 131 21.20 6.27 8.47
N ALA A 132 20.06 5.66 8.11
CA ALA A 132 18.82 6.39 7.80
C ALA A 132 18.24 7.15 9.01
N LEU A 133 18.32 6.55 10.21
CA LEU A 133 17.95 7.22 11.46
C LEU A 133 18.90 8.37 11.80
N MET A 134 20.21 8.18 11.56
CA MET A 134 21.22 9.23 11.74
C MET A 134 20.97 10.43 10.82
N ASP A 135 20.65 10.18 9.56
CA ASP A 135 20.31 11.23 8.61
C ASP A 135 19.13 12.09 9.11
N SER A 136 18.22 11.50 9.89
CA SER A 136 17.04 12.17 10.45
C SER A 136 17.27 12.85 11.80
N ASN A 137 18.36 12.51 12.51
CA ASN A 137 18.62 12.97 13.89
C ASN A 137 19.87 13.88 14.02
N GLY A 138 20.43 14.31 12.89
CA GLY A 138 21.63 15.16 12.85
C GLY A 138 22.95 14.39 13.00
N GLY A 139 22.98 13.12 12.59
CA GLY A 139 24.21 12.31 12.53
C GLY A 139 24.61 11.63 13.84
N LYS A 140 23.68 11.48 14.80
CA LYS A 140 23.96 10.93 16.12
C LYS A 140 23.73 9.42 16.15
N LEU A 141 24.82 8.65 16.06
CA LEU A 141 24.77 7.19 16.04
C LEU A 141 24.17 6.60 17.32
N ASP A 142 24.53 7.11 18.50
CA ASP A 142 24.04 6.55 19.77
C ASP A 142 22.52 6.74 19.93
N ASP A 143 21.97 7.88 19.49
CA ASP A 143 20.52 8.12 19.50
C ASP A 143 19.80 7.14 18.56
N ALA A 144 20.34 6.93 17.35
CA ALA A 144 19.79 5.97 16.38
C ALA A 144 19.83 4.53 16.93
N ARG A 145 20.95 4.13 17.56
CA ARG A 145 21.10 2.81 18.18
C ARG A 145 20.13 2.61 19.33
N ASN A 146 20.00 3.59 20.21
CA ASN A 146 19.07 3.50 21.35
C ASN A 146 17.62 3.40 20.89
N GLN A 147 17.23 4.17 19.86
CA GLN A 147 15.89 4.10 19.27
C GLN A 147 15.61 2.71 18.67
N LEU A 148 16.52 2.19 17.85
CA LEU A 148 16.37 0.88 17.22
C LEU A 148 16.41 -0.27 18.24
N ALA A 149 17.31 -0.21 19.21
CA ALA A 149 17.45 -1.22 20.26
C ALA A 149 16.19 -1.29 21.14
N THR A 150 15.64 -0.14 21.53
CA THR A 150 14.37 -0.05 22.28
C THR A 150 13.22 -0.64 21.49
N ARG A 151 13.16 -0.37 20.17
CA ARG A 151 12.14 -0.91 19.27
C ARG A 151 12.20 -2.44 19.18
N LEU A 152 13.40 -3.00 19.13
CA LEU A 152 13.61 -4.44 19.04
C LEU A 152 13.59 -5.16 20.39
N GLY A 153 13.67 -4.43 21.50
CA GLY A 153 13.76 -5.02 22.83
C GLY A 153 15.10 -5.73 23.09
N ILE A 154 16.19 -5.26 22.48
CA ILE A 154 17.55 -5.81 22.64
C ILE A 154 18.54 -4.75 23.11
N ALA A 155 19.75 -5.15 23.47
CA ALA A 155 20.82 -4.23 23.84
C ALA A 155 21.44 -3.54 22.59
N ALA A 156 21.83 -2.28 22.72
CA ALA A 156 22.25 -1.44 21.58
C ALA A 156 23.60 -1.84 20.96
N ASP A 157 24.47 -2.54 21.69
CA ASP A 157 25.70 -3.17 21.21
C ASP A 157 25.43 -4.24 20.15
N LYS A 158 24.33 -4.98 20.30
CA LYS A 158 23.93 -6.05 19.36
C LYS A 158 23.65 -5.57 17.94
N LEU A 159 23.35 -4.29 17.75
CA LEU A 159 23.06 -3.71 16.44
C LEU A 159 24.29 -3.51 15.55
N LEU A 160 25.50 -3.53 16.13
CA LEU A 160 26.76 -3.34 15.41
C LEU A 160 27.55 -4.65 15.25
N GLU A 161 27.04 -5.74 15.79
CA GLU A 161 27.65 -7.07 15.73
C GLU A 161 27.17 -7.84 14.49
N ASP A 162 27.97 -8.82 14.08
CA ASP A 162 27.57 -9.77 13.06
C ASP A 162 26.52 -10.74 13.63
N HIS A 163 25.25 -10.52 13.26
CA HIS A 163 24.11 -11.30 13.77
C HIS A 163 24.26 -12.82 13.60
N ASN A 164 25.02 -13.30 12.60
CA ASN A 164 25.26 -14.72 12.42
C ASN A 164 26.02 -15.33 13.60
N LYS A 165 26.88 -14.52 14.24
CA LYS A 165 27.70 -14.90 15.39
C LYS A 165 26.99 -14.70 16.73
N GLU A 166 25.76 -14.18 16.74
CA GLU A 166 24.98 -14.06 17.97
C GLU A 166 24.64 -15.46 18.52
N THR A 167 24.86 -15.63 19.82
CA THR A 167 24.70 -16.90 20.53
C THR A 167 23.35 -16.99 21.24
N ASP A 168 22.76 -15.87 21.63
CA ASP A 168 21.40 -15.83 22.15
C ASP A 168 20.40 -16.03 21.00
N SER A 169 19.67 -17.15 21.04
CA SER A 169 18.74 -17.53 19.98
C SER A 169 17.60 -16.52 19.78
N ASN A 170 17.15 -15.85 20.85
CA ASN A 170 16.05 -14.89 20.77
C ASN A 170 16.52 -13.58 20.16
N ILE A 171 17.70 -13.10 20.56
CA ILE A 171 18.33 -11.92 19.96
C ILE A 171 18.64 -12.20 18.49
N LYS A 172 19.24 -13.36 18.18
CA LYS A 172 19.53 -13.77 16.79
C LYS A 172 18.27 -13.81 15.93
N ALA A 173 17.18 -14.41 16.43
CA ALA A 173 15.90 -14.45 15.71
C ALA A 173 15.29 -13.06 15.51
N THR A 174 15.40 -12.18 16.51
CA THR A 174 14.93 -10.79 16.44
C THR A 174 15.70 -10.00 15.40
N LEU A 175 17.04 -10.08 15.42
CA LEU A 175 17.91 -9.44 14.43
C LEU A 175 17.65 -10.00 13.03
N GLN A 176 17.47 -11.32 12.87
CA GLN A 176 17.15 -11.94 11.58
C GLN A 176 15.84 -11.41 11.01
N ALA A 177 14.77 -11.41 11.81
CA ALA A 177 13.46 -10.91 11.38
C ALA A 177 13.53 -9.43 10.96
N GLU A 178 14.33 -8.66 11.69
CA GLU A 178 14.58 -7.26 11.38
C GLU A 178 15.33 -7.08 10.05
N ILE A 179 16.40 -7.86 9.85
CA ILE A 179 17.20 -7.87 8.62
C ILE A 179 16.34 -8.20 7.40
N GLU A 180 15.48 -9.22 7.46
CA GLU A 180 14.64 -9.58 6.32
C GLU A 180 13.66 -8.45 5.95
N GLN A 181 13.02 -7.83 6.95
CA GLN A 181 12.10 -6.71 6.71
C GLN A 181 12.84 -5.49 6.16
N ALA A 182 14.04 -5.19 6.67
CA ALA A 182 14.85 -4.09 6.20
C ALA A 182 15.39 -4.34 4.77
N ILE A 183 15.76 -5.58 4.43
CA ILE A 183 16.16 -5.97 3.07
C ILE A 183 15.02 -5.71 2.07
N ASP A 184 13.79 -6.10 2.40
CA ASP A 184 12.64 -5.87 1.51
C ASP A 184 12.35 -4.38 1.26
N LEU A 185 12.45 -3.59 2.33
CA LEU A 185 12.33 -2.13 2.26
C LEU A 185 13.43 -1.52 1.39
N ILE A 186 14.69 -1.89 1.62
CA ILE A 186 15.85 -1.39 0.87
C ILE A 186 15.72 -1.77 -0.60
N ALA A 187 15.35 -3.02 -0.90
CA ALA A 187 15.14 -3.48 -2.27
C ALA A 187 14.04 -2.69 -2.99
N THR A 188 12.99 -2.29 -2.26
CA THR A 188 11.91 -1.45 -2.80
C THR A 188 12.40 -0.03 -3.08
N ALA A 189 13.19 0.55 -2.17
CA ALA A 189 13.80 1.87 -2.34
C ALA A 189 14.80 1.91 -3.51
N VAL A 190 15.58 0.84 -3.72
CA VAL A 190 16.47 0.73 -4.88
C VAL A 190 15.66 0.59 -6.18
N ALA A 191 14.57 -0.17 -6.16
CA ALA A 191 13.72 -0.38 -7.34
C ALA A 191 12.92 0.86 -7.76
N SER A 192 12.61 1.78 -6.85
CA SER A 192 11.93 3.04 -7.20
C SER A 192 12.80 3.99 -8.04
N GLY A 193 14.12 3.79 -8.03
CA GLY A 193 15.07 4.71 -8.67
C GLY A 193 15.15 6.07 -7.95
N GLY A 194 15.95 6.98 -8.50
CA GLY A 194 16.17 8.32 -7.93
C GLY A 194 17.21 8.34 -6.79
N ASP A 195 16.98 9.18 -5.78
CA ASP A 195 17.82 9.29 -4.59
C ASP A 195 17.52 8.10 -3.65
N ILE A 196 18.38 7.08 -3.72
CA ILE A 196 18.28 5.85 -2.92
C ILE A 196 18.35 6.16 -1.42
N GLY A 197 19.21 7.09 -1.01
CA GLY A 197 19.35 7.50 0.38
C GLY A 197 18.05 8.09 0.92
N ALA A 198 17.42 8.99 0.17
CA ALA A 198 16.10 9.55 0.51
C ALA A 198 15.01 8.48 0.55
N ALA A 199 14.94 7.60 -0.44
CA ALA A 199 13.94 6.54 -0.48
C ALA A 199 14.06 5.58 0.72
N ILE A 200 15.28 5.22 1.13
CA ILE A 200 15.52 4.39 2.33
C ILE A 200 15.09 5.14 3.59
N ARG A 201 15.47 6.42 3.75
CA ARG A 201 15.04 7.24 4.91
C ARG A 201 13.53 7.33 5.05
N ASP A 202 12.85 7.59 3.95
CA ASP A 202 11.39 7.66 3.91
C ASP A 202 10.76 6.31 4.27
N GLY A 203 11.32 5.21 3.74
CA GLY A 203 10.89 3.85 4.06
C GLY A 203 11.03 3.55 5.55
N VAL A 204 12.20 3.80 6.14
CA VAL A 204 12.48 3.55 7.56
C VAL A 204 11.55 4.40 8.44
N THR A 205 11.36 5.67 8.09
CA THR A 205 10.46 6.58 8.81
C THR A 205 9.01 6.07 8.78
N LYS A 206 8.51 5.67 7.60
CA LYS A 206 7.17 5.09 7.44
C LYS A 206 7.01 3.81 8.26
N ARG A 207 8.00 2.93 8.24
CA ARG A 207 7.99 1.68 9.01
C ARG A 207 7.91 1.94 10.51
N ILE A 208 8.69 2.88 11.03
CA ILE A 208 8.63 3.29 12.44
C ILE A 208 7.26 3.87 12.78
N ALA A 209 6.70 4.72 11.90
CA ALA A 209 5.38 5.29 12.10
C ALA A 209 4.28 4.21 12.15
N LEU A 210 4.32 3.23 11.25
CA LEU A 210 3.36 2.12 11.21
C LEU A 210 3.44 1.23 12.46
N GLN A 211 4.62 1.06 13.06
CA GLN A 211 4.75 0.28 14.29
C GLN A 211 4.09 0.92 15.51
N ASN A 212 3.85 2.24 15.48
CA ASN A 212 3.06 2.90 16.53
C ASN A 212 1.57 2.51 16.46
N ILE A 213 1.12 1.91 15.35
CA ILE A 213 -0.24 1.39 15.19
C ILE A 213 -0.29 -0.02 15.78
N LYS A 214 -0.90 -0.15 16.97
CA LYS A 214 -1.08 -1.44 17.65
C LYS A 214 -2.41 -2.11 17.35
N ASN A 215 -3.41 -1.31 16.96
CA ASN A 215 -4.77 -1.78 16.69
C ASN A 215 -5.24 -1.13 15.40
N VAL A 216 -5.72 -1.96 14.47
CA VAL A 216 -6.42 -1.52 13.27
C VAL A 216 -7.88 -1.90 13.47
N VAL A 217 -8.77 -0.91 13.52
CA VAL A 217 -10.21 -1.13 13.56
C VAL A 217 -10.77 -0.78 12.19
N VAL A 218 -11.34 -1.78 11.52
CA VAL A 218 -11.99 -1.60 10.22
C VAL A 218 -13.50 -1.51 10.43
N ILE A 219 -14.07 -0.33 10.19
CA ILE A 219 -15.52 -0.12 10.16
C ILE A 219 -15.96 -0.25 8.70
N TYR A 220 -16.54 -1.39 8.35
CA TYR A 220 -17.00 -1.66 6.99
C TYR A 220 -18.47 -1.28 6.83
N ALA A 221 -18.70 -0.09 6.26
CA ALA A 221 -20.04 0.43 5.97
C ALA A 221 -20.57 -0.11 4.62
N GLU A 222 -21.86 0.08 4.37
CA GLU A 222 -22.56 -0.58 3.27
C GLU A 222 -23.20 0.39 2.26
N ASN A 223 -23.18 -0.06 1.01
CA ASN A 223 -23.94 0.36 -0.19
C ASN A 223 -24.00 1.86 -0.53
N ARG A 224 -22.91 2.62 -0.35
CA ARG A 224 -22.84 4.04 -0.76
C ARG A 224 -21.56 4.32 -1.56
N GLY A 225 -21.72 4.86 -2.77
CA GLY A 225 -20.59 5.33 -3.59
C GLY A 225 -19.96 6.62 -3.03
N PHE A 226 -18.71 6.90 -3.39
CA PHE A 226 -17.99 8.08 -2.90
C PHE A 226 -18.75 9.38 -3.23
N ASP A 227 -19.11 9.59 -4.51
CA ASP A 227 -19.82 10.80 -4.94
C ASP A 227 -21.20 10.95 -4.30
N ASN A 228 -21.83 9.86 -3.87
CA ASN A 228 -23.12 9.92 -3.21
C ASN A 228 -23.05 10.59 -1.82
N LEU A 229 -21.95 10.45 -1.09
CA LEU A 229 -21.80 10.99 0.28
C LEU A 229 -20.74 12.08 0.40
N TYR A 230 -19.65 11.98 -0.35
CA TYR A 230 -18.46 12.83 -0.28
C TYR A 230 -18.21 13.61 -1.57
N GLY A 231 -19.12 13.53 -2.55
CA GLY A 231 -18.96 14.23 -3.83
C GLY A 231 -18.77 15.75 -3.70
N LEU A 232 -19.28 16.34 -2.61
CA LEU A 232 -19.16 17.76 -2.26
C LEU A 232 -17.98 18.09 -1.32
N PHE A 233 -17.16 17.10 -0.93
CA PHE A 233 -16.10 17.32 0.06
C PHE A 233 -15.03 18.27 -0.49
N PRO A 234 -14.65 19.34 0.24
CA PRO A 234 -13.66 20.30 -0.24
C PRO A 234 -12.32 19.63 -0.58
N GLY A 235 -11.85 19.81 -1.82
CA GLY A 235 -10.59 19.25 -2.29
C GLY A 235 -10.67 17.81 -2.79
N ALA A 236 -11.83 17.14 -2.71
CA ALA A 236 -12.01 15.82 -3.32
C ALA A 236 -12.19 15.95 -4.84
N ASN A 237 -11.82 14.87 -5.56
CA ASN A 237 -12.11 14.72 -6.98
C ASN A 237 -13.60 14.98 -7.32
N GLY A 238 -14.52 14.44 -6.51
CA GLY A 238 -15.93 14.85 -6.38
C GLY A 238 -16.76 14.90 -7.67
N ILE A 239 -17.90 15.59 -7.59
CA ILE A 239 -18.85 15.73 -8.72
C ILE A 239 -18.59 17.06 -9.47
N PRO A 240 -18.14 17.02 -10.74
CA PRO A 240 -17.90 18.24 -11.52
C PRO A 240 -19.16 19.10 -11.70
N GLY A 241 -19.02 20.41 -11.57
CA GLY A 241 -20.13 21.38 -11.66
C GLY A 241 -21.04 21.45 -10.43
N VAL A 242 -20.83 20.57 -9.45
CA VAL A 242 -21.51 20.57 -8.15
C VAL A 242 -20.50 20.87 -7.04
N ASN A 243 -19.34 20.21 -7.05
CA ASN A 243 -18.22 20.51 -6.19
C ASN A 243 -17.28 21.55 -6.87
N PRO A 244 -16.99 22.70 -6.23
CA PRO A 244 -16.15 23.73 -6.81
C PRO A 244 -14.71 23.31 -7.12
N THR A 245 -14.18 22.30 -6.43
CA THR A 245 -12.80 21.81 -6.64
C THR A 245 -12.72 20.63 -7.61
N ALA A 246 -13.86 20.04 -7.97
CA ALA A 246 -13.93 18.93 -8.90
C ALA A 246 -13.66 19.41 -10.34
N VAL A 247 -12.80 18.70 -11.05
CA VAL A 247 -12.42 18.97 -12.44
C VAL A 247 -13.08 17.98 -13.39
N GLY A 248 -13.30 18.40 -14.64
CA GLY A 248 -13.90 17.56 -15.69
C GLY A 248 -15.37 17.90 -15.96
N SER A 249 -16.10 16.94 -16.52
CA SER A 249 -17.51 17.10 -16.89
C SER A 249 -18.30 15.84 -16.56
N VAL A 250 -19.55 16.01 -16.18
CA VAL A 250 -20.46 14.88 -16.03
C VAL A 250 -20.95 14.45 -17.41
N GLU A 251 -20.71 13.19 -17.77
CA GLU A 251 -21.21 12.60 -19.01
C GLU A 251 -22.72 12.33 -18.90
N PRO A 252 -23.53 12.79 -19.87
CA PRO A 252 -24.95 12.46 -19.91
C PRO A 252 -25.17 10.96 -19.95
N GLN A 253 -26.13 10.47 -19.16
CA GLN A 253 -26.45 9.04 -19.17
C GLN A 253 -27.12 8.65 -20.49
N LYS A 254 -26.83 7.43 -20.94
CA LYS A 254 -27.25 6.86 -22.22
C LYS A 254 -28.25 5.75 -21.99
N ASP A 255 -29.06 5.51 -23.01
CA ASP A 255 -29.98 4.38 -23.07
C ASP A 255 -29.25 3.08 -23.45
N PHE A 256 -29.99 1.98 -23.54
CA PHE A 256 -29.49 0.67 -23.94
C PHE A 256 -28.76 0.72 -25.28
N ASP A 257 -29.30 1.44 -26.26
CA ASP A 257 -28.76 1.62 -27.61
C ASP A 257 -27.57 2.59 -27.70
N GLY A 258 -27.23 3.28 -26.60
CA GLY A 258 -26.16 4.28 -26.55
C GLY A 258 -26.56 5.70 -26.94
N SER A 259 -27.83 5.96 -27.23
CA SER A 259 -28.34 7.32 -27.39
C SER A 259 -28.36 8.06 -26.04
N ALA A 260 -28.13 9.37 -26.05
CA ALA A 260 -28.22 10.18 -24.83
C ALA A 260 -29.67 10.31 -24.37
N LEU A 261 -29.93 10.11 -23.08
CA LEU A 261 -31.27 10.25 -22.53
C LEU A 261 -31.68 11.72 -22.45
N ALA A 262 -32.89 12.05 -22.93
CA ALA A 262 -33.45 13.39 -22.81
C ALA A 262 -33.77 13.78 -21.34
N SER A 263 -34.16 12.79 -20.54
CA SER A 263 -34.42 12.88 -19.10
C SER A 263 -33.98 11.60 -18.41
N LEU A 264 -33.76 11.62 -17.10
CA LEU A 264 -33.55 10.40 -16.34
C LEU A 264 -34.81 9.51 -16.40
N PRO A 265 -34.66 8.18 -16.40
CA PRO A 265 -35.78 7.27 -16.20
C PRO A 265 -36.35 7.46 -14.79
N PRO A 266 -37.66 7.22 -14.59
CA PRO A 266 -38.24 7.35 -13.27
C PRO A 266 -37.62 6.34 -12.30
N THR A 267 -37.71 6.62 -11.01
CA THR A 267 -37.30 5.67 -9.98
C THR A 267 -38.34 4.56 -9.87
N TRP A 268 -38.06 3.42 -10.51
CA TRP A 268 -38.95 2.27 -10.58
C TRP A 268 -39.34 1.77 -9.18
N GLY A 269 -40.64 1.66 -8.92
CA GLY A 269 -41.18 1.25 -7.63
C GLY A 269 -41.17 2.32 -6.54
N GLY A 270 -40.72 3.55 -6.83
CA GLY A 270 -40.69 4.67 -5.90
C GLY A 270 -39.31 4.96 -5.32
N PHE A 271 -39.10 6.22 -4.91
CA PHE A 271 -37.80 6.74 -4.52
C PHE A 271 -37.38 6.35 -3.10
N THR A 272 -38.34 6.35 -2.18
CA THR A 272 -38.17 5.95 -0.78
C THR A 272 -38.50 4.48 -0.61
N ALA A 273 -37.78 3.78 0.28
CA ALA A 273 -38.09 2.39 0.58
C ALA A 273 -39.50 2.22 1.17
N SER A 274 -40.07 1.02 1.02
CA SER A 274 -41.38 0.70 1.61
C SER A 274 -41.33 0.86 3.14
N GLY A 275 -42.41 1.40 3.71
CA GLY A 275 -42.54 1.60 5.16
C GLY A 275 -41.93 2.90 5.70
N GLN A 276 -41.31 3.73 4.87
CA GLN A 276 -40.88 5.07 5.28
C GLN A 276 -42.07 6.01 5.47
N THR A 277 -41.97 6.93 6.45
CA THR A 277 -42.98 7.97 6.68
C THR A 277 -42.94 9.07 5.63
N VAL A 278 -41.73 9.44 5.19
CA VAL A 278 -41.51 10.29 4.02
C VAL A 278 -41.61 9.41 2.79
N THR A 279 -42.56 9.71 1.91
CA THR A 279 -42.79 8.93 0.68
C THR A 279 -42.66 9.81 -0.54
N LEU A 280 -41.98 9.29 -1.57
CA LEU A 280 -41.89 9.93 -2.88
C LEU A 280 -42.15 8.89 -3.98
N PRO A 281 -43.36 8.88 -4.57
CA PRO A 281 -43.77 7.85 -5.52
C PRO A 281 -43.06 8.01 -6.87
N GLN A 282 -43.01 6.92 -7.65
CA GLN A 282 -42.38 6.88 -8.98
C GLN A 282 -42.88 8.01 -9.90
N ALA A 283 -44.19 8.31 -9.89
CA ALA A 283 -44.77 9.34 -10.73
C ALA A 283 -44.17 10.74 -10.50
N SER A 284 -43.65 11.01 -9.30
CA SER A 284 -42.99 12.27 -8.94
C SER A 284 -41.55 12.39 -9.47
N THR A 285 -41.01 11.33 -10.07
CA THR A 285 -39.61 11.25 -10.55
C THR A 285 -39.48 11.25 -12.07
N VAL A 286 -40.59 11.38 -12.79
CA VAL A 286 -40.62 11.39 -14.26
C VAL A 286 -40.08 12.72 -14.80
N GLY A 287 -39.27 12.67 -15.86
CA GLY A 287 -38.85 13.86 -16.60
C GLY A 287 -37.73 14.67 -15.94
N TRP A 288 -37.09 14.14 -14.91
CA TRP A 288 -35.94 14.80 -14.28
C TRP A 288 -34.78 14.95 -15.27
N ALA A 289 -34.06 16.07 -15.19
CA ALA A 289 -32.95 16.34 -16.10
C ALA A 289 -31.86 15.27 -16.01
N ASN A 290 -31.27 14.88 -17.15
CA ASN A 290 -30.19 13.89 -17.24
C ASN A 290 -28.87 14.41 -16.65
N LYS A 291 -28.81 14.53 -15.33
CA LYS A 291 -27.66 14.99 -14.56
C LYS A 291 -27.78 14.59 -13.09
N PRO A 292 -26.68 14.64 -12.30
CA PRO A 292 -26.72 14.46 -10.87
C PRO A 292 -27.65 15.46 -10.17
N PHE A 293 -28.29 15.03 -9.08
CA PHE A 293 -29.18 15.87 -8.28
C PHE A 293 -29.03 15.62 -6.78
N ARG A 294 -29.31 16.65 -5.98
CA ARG A 294 -29.23 16.59 -4.52
C ARG A 294 -30.48 15.93 -3.93
N ILE A 295 -30.31 14.83 -3.20
CA ILE A 295 -31.39 14.06 -2.58
C ILE A 295 -31.98 14.79 -1.37
N ASP A 296 -31.12 15.36 -0.53
CA ASP A 296 -31.49 16.06 0.70
C ASP A 296 -31.62 17.58 0.51
N ASP A 297 -32.07 18.01 -0.67
CA ASP A 297 -32.32 19.42 -0.94
C ASP A 297 -33.38 19.93 0.07
N PRO A 298 -33.08 20.97 0.87
CA PRO A 298 -34.03 21.51 1.84
C PRO A 298 -35.29 22.11 1.21
N ALA A 299 -35.26 22.47 -0.08
CA ALA A 299 -36.44 22.88 -0.84
C ALA A 299 -37.24 21.70 -1.43
N GLY A 300 -36.75 20.48 -1.24
CA GLY A 300 -37.30 19.23 -1.75
C GLY A 300 -36.62 18.77 -3.04
N VAL A 301 -36.32 17.46 -3.10
CA VAL A 301 -35.55 16.87 -4.21
C VAL A 301 -36.18 17.20 -5.56
N ASN A 302 -35.38 17.77 -6.47
CA ASN A 302 -35.80 18.18 -7.82
C ASN A 302 -37.13 18.97 -7.87
N GLY A 303 -37.38 19.84 -6.87
CA GLY A 303 -38.55 20.70 -6.85
C GLY A 303 -39.86 20.01 -6.48
N THR A 304 -39.80 18.78 -5.95
CA THR A 304 -40.99 18.03 -5.50
C THR A 304 -41.61 18.59 -4.21
N GLY A 305 -40.89 19.46 -3.48
CA GLY A 305 -41.26 19.90 -2.13
C GLY A 305 -41.08 18.83 -1.05
N VAL A 306 -40.60 17.64 -1.40
CA VAL A 306 -40.37 16.52 -0.47
C VAL A 306 -38.88 16.46 -0.13
N VAL A 307 -38.54 16.65 1.14
CA VAL A 307 -37.17 16.53 1.65
C VAL A 307 -36.88 15.07 2.01
N VAL A 308 -35.94 14.45 1.33
CA VAL A 308 -35.48 13.09 1.63
C VAL A 308 -34.12 13.19 2.35
N GLY A 309 -34.18 13.41 3.66
CA GLY A 309 -32.98 13.50 4.50
C GLY A 309 -32.24 12.16 4.62
N GLN A 310 -31.01 12.19 5.15
CA GLN A 310 -30.17 10.99 5.33
C GLN A 310 -30.77 9.96 6.31
N ASN A 311 -31.73 10.36 7.14
CA ASN A 311 -32.48 9.47 8.03
C ASN A 311 -33.64 8.74 7.33
N VAL A 312 -33.93 9.08 6.06
CA VAL A 312 -34.95 8.42 5.24
C VAL A 312 -34.27 7.39 4.35
N ILE A 313 -34.72 6.14 4.44
CA ILE A 313 -34.16 5.06 3.63
C ILE A 313 -34.70 5.19 2.20
N THR A 314 -33.80 5.40 1.24
CA THR A 314 -34.13 5.35 -0.19
C THR A 314 -34.33 3.90 -0.65
N ARG A 315 -34.93 3.70 -1.83
CA ARG A 315 -34.84 2.41 -2.51
C ARG A 315 -33.35 2.00 -2.64
N ASP A 316 -33.10 0.70 -2.50
CA ASP A 316 -31.78 0.12 -2.73
C ASP A 316 -31.49 0.02 -4.23
N LEU A 317 -30.24 0.27 -4.61
CA LEU A 317 -29.80 0.25 -6.00
C LEU A 317 -29.26 -1.13 -6.34
N VAL A 318 -29.46 -1.62 -7.57
CA VAL A 318 -28.70 -2.79 -8.03
C VAL A 318 -27.18 -2.53 -7.96
N HIS A 319 -26.49 -3.44 -7.29
CA HIS A 319 -25.04 -3.42 -7.11
C HIS A 319 -24.44 -4.81 -7.44
N ARG A 320 -24.97 -5.46 -8.47
CA ARG A 320 -24.53 -6.80 -8.93
C ARG A 320 -23.31 -6.73 -9.85
N PHE A 321 -22.51 -7.78 -9.85
CA PHE A 321 -21.23 -7.89 -10.56
C PHE A 321 -21.27 -7.45 -12.03
N TYR A 322 -22.21 -7.96 -12.82
CA TYR A 322 -22.29 -7.64 -14.25
C TYR A 322 -23.00 -6.32 -14.52
N ASN A 323 -24.06 -5.98 -13.78
CA ASN A 323 -24.75 -4.69 -13.93
C ASN A 323 -23.76 -3.56 -13.73
N ASN A 324 -22.93 -3.63 -12.69
CA ASN A 324 -21.96 -2.57 -12.42
C ASN A 324 -20.93 -2.39 -13.55
N GLN A 325 -20.45 -3.47 -14.16
CA GLN A 325 -19.59 -3.37 -15.36
C GLN A 325 -20.32 -2.72 -16.54
N MET A 326 -21.59 -3.08 -16.75
CA MET A 326 -22.41 -2.50 -17.82
C MET A 326 -22.73 -1.02 -17.56
N GLN A 327 -22.86 -0.60 -16.30
CA GLN A 327 -23.04 0.80 -15.89
C GLN A 327 -21.78 1.64 -16.15
N ILE A 328 -20.59 1.09 -15.82
CA ILE A 328 -19.28 1.70 -16.07
C ILE A 328 -18.96 1.80 -17.57
N ASN A 329 -19.48 0.85 -18.37
CA ASN A 329 -19.42 0.88 -19.84
C ASN A 329 -18.00 1.13 -20.40
N GLY A 330 -17.02 0.35 -19.93
CA GLY A 330 -15.63 0.49 -20.36
C GLY A 330 -14.97 1.82 -19.94
N GLY A 331 -15.40 2.39 -18.82
CA GLY A 331 -14.85 3.63 -18.25
C GLY A 331 -15.55 4.90 -18.71
N LYS A 332 -16.55 4.80 -19.59
CA LYS A 332 -17.35 5.96 -20.03
C LYS A 332 -18.29 6.47 -18.94
N ASN A 333 -18.64 5.62 -17.97
CA ASN A 333 -19.47 5.96 -16.81
C ASN A 333 -20.83 6.58 -17.18
N ASP A 334 -21.42 6.13 -18.29
CA ASP A 334 -22.56 6.74 -18.96
C ASP A 334 -23.78 5.83 -19.06
N LYS A 335 -23.80 4.68 -18.37
CA LYS A 335 -24.94 3.73 -18.40
C LYS A 335 -25.43 3.32 -17.02
N PHE A 336 -25.15 4.12 -15.99
CA PHE A 336 -25.63 3.88 -14.62
C PHE A 336 -27.15 3.78 -14.58
N THR A 337 -27.86 4.71 -15.22
CA THR A 337 -29.33 4.71 -15.23
C THR A 337 -29.92 3.60 -16.09
N ALA A 338 -29.28 3.26 -17.22
CA ALA A 338 -29.73 2.21 -18.13
C ALA A 338 -29.82 0.87 -17.40
N PHE A 339 -28.76 0.50 -16.67
CA PHE A 339 -28.67 -0.79 -15.99
C PHE A 339 -28.88 -0.68 -14.49
N SER A 340 -29.70 0.29 -14.06
CA SER A 340 -30.20 0.38 -12.69
C SER A 340 -31.66 -0.04 -12.63
N ASP A 341 -32.00 -0.88 -11.66
CA ASP A 341 -33.37 -1.23 -11.31
C ASP A 341 -34.08 -0.12 -10.51
N ALA A 342 -33.36 0.94 -10.12
CA ALA A 342 -33.87 2.14 -9.47
C ALA A 342 -33.87 3.36 -10.40
N GLY A 343 -33.59 3.18 -11.69
CA GLY A 343 -33.63 4.23 -12.70
C GLY A 343 -32.77 5.44 -12.32
N GLY A 344 -33.37 6.64 -12.36
CA GLY A 344 -32.66 7.91 -12.11
C GLY A 344 -32.09 8.08 -10.70
N LEU A 345 -32.53 7.29 -9.71
CA LEU A 345 -32.05 7.42 -8.31
C LEU A 345 -30.53 7.25 -8.19
N VAL A 346 -29.92 6.45 -9.07
CA VAL A 346 -28.46 6.21 -9.11
C VAL A 346 -27.65 7.51 -9.32
N MET A 347 -28.27 8.57 -9.85
CA MET A 347 -27.63 9.87 -10.07
C MET A 347 -27.75 10.81 -8.85
N GLY A 348 -28.39 10.37 -7.77
CA GLY A 348 -28.57 11.18 -6.58
C GLY A 348 -27.31 11.28 -5.72
N TYR A 349 -27.09 12.43 -5.09
CA TYR A 349 -26.06 12.65 -4.07
C TYR A 349 -26.63 13.37 -2.84
N TYR A 350 -26.00 13.21 -1.69
CA TYR A 350 -26.30 13.94 -0.46
C TYR A 350 -25.30 15.06 -0.24
N ASP A 351 -25.72 16.12 0.45
CA ASP A 351 -24.79 17.03 1.10
C ASP A 351 -24.31 16.41 2.41
N GLY A 352 -23.11 15.84 2.34
CA GLY A 352 -22.48 15.16 3.47
C GLY A 352 -22.01 16.09 4.59
N SER A 353 -22.03 17.41 4.43
CA SER A 353 -21.37 18.35 5.37
C SER A 353 -21.88 18.28 6.82
N ALA A 354 -23.11 17.80 7.02
CA ALA A 354 -23.68 17.59 8.36
C ALA A 354 -23.35 16.23 8.99
N MET A 355 -22.76 15.29 8.24
CA MET A 355 -22.45 13.94 8.72
C MET A 355 -21.34 13.94 9.79
N SER A 356 -21.47 13.08 10.79
CA SER A 356 -20.38 12.84 11.76
C SER A 356 -19.12 12.31 11.07
N MET A 357 -19.26 11.42 10.07
CA MET A 357 -18.11 10.90 9.32
C MET A 357 -17.41 11.99 8.49
N TRP A 358 -18.15 12.98 7.98
CA TRP A 358 -17.55 14.12 7.29
C TRP A 358 -16.64 14.94 8.20
N LYS A 359 -17.07 15.16 9.45
CA LYS A 359 -16.24 15.85 10.45
C LYS A 359 -14.95 15.07 10.78
N LEU A 360 -15.01 13.74 10.76
CA LEU A 360 -13.81 12.90 10.88
C LEU A 360 -12.91 13.05 9.65
N ALA A 361 -13.48 13.05 8.44
CA ALA A 361 -12.73 13.26 7.21
C ALA A 361 -12.04 14.64 7.15
N GLN A 362 -12.57 15.67 7.83
CA GLN A 362 -11.89 16.97 7.96
C GLN A 362 -10.70 16.96 8.94
N GLN A 363 -10.70 16.04 9.91
CA GLN A 363 -9.63 15.93 10.92
C GLN A 363 -8.54 14.96 10.50
N TYR A 364 -8.85 14.03 9.60
CA TYR A 364 -7.99 12.93 9.19
C TYR A 364 -7.91 12.84 7.68
N THR A 365 -7.43 11.71 7.15
CA THR A 365 -7.31 11.49 5.72
C THR A 365 -8.61 10.97 5.14
N LEU A 366 -9.09 11.62 4.08
CA LEU A 366 -10.11 11.09 3.17
C LEU A 366 -9.41 10.51 1.94
N ALA A 367 -9.62 9.22 1.65
CA ALA A 367 -9.11 8.60 0.44
C ALA A 367 -10.16 8.68 -0.68
N ASP A 368 -9.98 9.61 -1.61
CA ASP A 368 -10.89 9.86 -2.74
C ASP A 368 -10.51 9.11 -4.03
N ASN A 369 -9.47 8.27 -3.95
CA ASN A 369 -9.06 7.31 -4.98
C ASN A 369 -9.03 5.87 -4.42
N PHE A 370 -9.99 5.57 -3.54
CA PHE A 370 -10.20 4.24 -2.98
C PHE A 370 -11.34 3.53 -3.72
N PHE A 371 -10.99 2.46 -4.43
CA PHE A 371 -11.93 1.68 -5.21
C PHE A 371 -12.23 0.35 -4.51
N MET A 372 -13.43 -0.17 -4.72
CA MET A 372 -13.79 -1.53 -4.32
C MET A 372 -12.82 -2.54 -4.96
N GLY A 373 -12.52 -3.63 -4.24
CA GLY A 373 -11.53 -4.62 -4.68
C GLY A 373 -11.97 -5.42 -5.91
N ALA A 374 -13.28 -5.57 -6.11
CA ALA A 374 -13.87 -6.21 -7.28
C ALA A 374 -15.21 -5.56 -7.66
N PHE A 375 -15.64 -5.73 -8.90
CA PHE A 375 -16.96 -5.25 -9.35
C PHE A 375 -18.11 -5.83 -8.51
N GLY A 376 -19.22 -5.10 -8.43
CA GLY A 376 -20.45 -5.59 -7.79
C GLY A 376 -20.52 -5.36 -6.27
N GLY A 377 -21.16 -6.31 -5.59
CA GLY A 377 -21.78 -6.07 -4.29
C GLY A 377 -21.00 -6.60 -3.10
N SER A 378 -21.69 -6.64 -1.95
CA SER A 378 -21.11 -6.92 -0.65
C SER A 378 -20.53 -8.33 -0.53
N PHE A 379 -21.18 -9.36 -1.11
CA PHE A 379 -20.71 -10.75 -0.99
C PHE A 379 -19.25 -10.89 -1.40
N LEU A 380 -18.92 -10.53 -2.64
CA LEU A 380 -17.55 -10.65 -3.15
C LEU A 380 -16.59 -9.72 -2.42
N ASN A 381 -16.97 -8.44 -2.23
CA ASN A 381 -16.08 -7.44 -1.67
C ASN A 381 -15.76 -7.65 -0.18
N HIS A 382 -16.64 -8.26 0.61
CA HIS A 382 -16.33 -8.69 1.99
C HIS A 382 -15.21 -9.73 2.03
N GLN A 383 -15.22 -10.67 1.10
CA GLN A 383 -14.19 -11.70 1.02
C GLN A 383 -12.89 -11.08 0.48
N TYR A 384 -13.00 -10.23 -0.54
CA TYR A 384 -11.86 -9.51 -1.12
C TYR A 384 -11.14 -8.62 -0.11
N LEU A 385 -11.86 -7.98 0.81
CA LEU A 385 -11.26 -7.18 1.89
C LEU A 385 -10.31 -8.00 2.77
N VAL A 386 -10.66 -9.27 3.05
CA VAL A 386 -9.94 -10.11 4.01
C VAL A 386 -8.76 -10.84 3.35
N CYS A 387 -8.95 -11.37 2.14
CA CYS A 387 -7.98 -12.27 1.49
C CYS A 387 -7.54 -11.84 0.09
N ALA A 388 -8.09 -10.76 -0.47
CA ALA A 388 -7.94 -10.40 -1.89
C ALA A 388 -8.28 -11.58 -2.83
N CYS A 389 -9.30 -12.36 -2.48
CA CYS A 389 -9.64 -13.60 -3.17
C CYS A 389 -11.12 -13.67 -3.55
N ALA A 390 -11.40 -14.32 -4.68
CA ALA A 390 -12.75 -14.55 -5.19
C ALA A 390 -13.19 -16.00 -4.91
N PRO A 391 -14.40 -16.24 -4.39
CA PRO A 391 -14.85 -17.59 -4.05
C PRO A 391 -15.18 -18.38 -5.30
N VAL A 392 -14.64 -19.61 -5.38
CA VAL A 392 -14.83 -20.49 -6.54
C VAL A 392 -15.99 -21.46 -6.30
N TYR A 393 -16.82 -21.65 -7.32
CA TYR A 393 -17.83 -22.70 -7.39
C TYR A 393 -17.49 -23.68 -8.54
N PRO A 394 -16.80 -24.79 -8.27
CA PRO A 394 -16.41 -25.73 -9.32
C PRO A 394 -17.61 -26.48 -9.90
N ASN A 395 -17.61 -26.75 -11.21
CA ASN A 395 -18.62 -27.55 -11.92
C ASN A 395 -20.07 -27.04 -11.72
N ALA A 396 -20.28 -25.72 -11.67
CA ALA A 396 -21.58 -25.13 -11.41
C ALA A 396 -22.67 -25.66 -12.38
N GLU A 397 -22.32 -25.86 -13.65
CA GLU A 397 -23.23 -26.24 -14.73
C GLU A 397 -23.85 -27.64 -14.58
N THR A 398 -23.17 -28.55 -13.89
CA THR A 398 -23.66 -29.92 -13.62
C THR A 398 -24.16 -30.09 -12.19
N SER A 399 -24.15 -29.02 -11.40
CA SER A 399 -24.57 -29.03 -10.00
C SER A 399 -26.00 -28.51 -9.82
N VAL A 400 -26.48 -28.57 -8.58
CA VAL A 400 -27.77 -27.96 -8.18
C VAL A 400 -27.78 -26.42 -8.33
N ALA A 401 -26.62 -25.78 -8.46
CA ALA A 401 -26.48 -24.34 -8.66
C ALA A 401 -26.45 -23.92 -10.14
N SER A 402 -26.70 -24.85 -11.09
CA SER A 402 -26.70 -24.54 -12.53
C SER A 402 -27.67 -23.41 -12.91
N GLY A 403 -28.81 -23.31 -12.22
CA GLY A 403 -29.76 -22.20 -12.38
C GLY A 403 -29.27 -20.85 -11.87
N SER A 404 -28.18 -20.82 -11.12
CA SER A 404 -27.59 -19.60 -10.55
C SER A 404 -26.47 -19.00 -11.41
N ILE A 405 -26.19 -19.58 -12.57
CA ILE A 405 -25.17 -19.09 -13.52
C ILE A 405 -25.75 -17.94 -14.33
N SER A 406 -25.14 -16.77 -14.24
CA SER A 406 -25.52 -15.61 -15.06
C SER A 406 -25.25 -15.88 -16.54
N VAL A 407 -26.16 -15.44 -17.41
CA VAL A 407 -26.04 -15.62 -18.86
C VAL A 407 -25.53 -14.32 -19.46
N VAL A 408 -24.38 -14.39 -20.14
CA VAL A 408 -23.67 -13.24 -20.69
C VAL A 408 -23.43 -13.41 -22.19
N ASP A 409 -23.41 -12.28 -22.89
CA ASP A 409 -22.91 -12.16 -24.24
C ASP A 409 -21.42 -11.77 -24.19
N THR A 410 -20.64 -12.31 -25.11
CA THR A 410 -19.22 -11.98 -25.29
C THR A 410 -18.96 -11.32 -26.65
N ASP A 411 -17.86 -10.58 -26.74
CA ASP A 411 -17.34 -10.11 -28.02
C ASP A 411 -16.65 -11.25 -28.81
N ALA A 412 -16.16 -10.94 -30.02
CA ALA A 412 -15.48 -11.91 -30.87
C ALA A 412 -14.18 -12.48 -30.25
N ASN A 413 -13.63 -11.82 -29.24
CA ASN A 413 -12.43 -12.26 -28.51
C ASN A 413 -12.77 -13.01 -27.22
N GLY A 414 -14.06 -13.21 -26.92
CA GLY A 414 -14.51 -13.87 -25.70
C GLY A 414 -14.58 -12.96 -24.48
N ASN A 415 -14.38 -11.64 -24.61
CA ASN A 415 -14.49 -10.71 -23.48
C ASN A 415 -15.96 -10.46 -23.16
N PHE A 416 -16.26 -10.20 -21.88
CA PHE A 416 -17.60 -9.80 -21.45
C PHE A 416 -18.09 -8.56 -22.21
N LYS A 417 -19.29 -8.65 -22.78
CA LYS A 417 -19.96 -7.54 -23.46
C LYS A 417 -21.16 -7.04 -22.66
N SER A 418 -22.04 -7.94 -22.25
CA SER A 418 -23.25 -7.63 -21.49
C SER A 418 -23.85 -8.89 -20.87
N LEU A 419 -24.75 -8.73 -19.89
CA LEU A 419 -25.74 -9.76 -19.60
C LEU A 419 -26.66 -9.94 -20.81
N SER A 420 -27.03 -11.17 -21.14
CA SER A 420 -27.95 -11.44 -22.24
C SER A 420 -29.36 -10.98 -21.86
N LEU A 421 -29.96 -10.16 -22.72
CA LEU A 421 -31.31 -9.63 -22.53
C LEU A 421 -32.37 -10.61 -23.04
N LYS A 422 -33.52 -10.66 -22.37
CA LYS A 422 -34.72 -11.35 -22.85
C LYS A 422 -35.27 -10.63 -24.09
N PRO A 423 -35.90 -11.34 -25.03
CA PRO A 423 -36.62 -10.71 -26.14
C PRO A 423 -37.74 -9.75 -25.70
N THR A 424 -38.26 -9.93 -24.47
CA THR A 424 -39.27 -9.06 -23.84
C THR A 424 -38.68 -7.84 -23.13
N SER A 425 -37.35 -7.71 -23.09
CA SER A 425 -36.71 -6.53 -22.50
C SER A 425 -37.15 -5.27 -23.26
N PRO A 426 -37.54 -4.19 -22.56
CA PRO A 426 -37.87 -2.93 -23.20
C PRO A 426 -36.73 -2.41 -24.08
N ALA A 427 -37.07 -1.77 -25.20
CA ALA A 427 -36.09 -1.18 -26.10
C ALA A 427 -35.42 0.07 -25.50
N SER A 428 -36.05 0.70 -24.51
CA SER A 428 -35.56 1.89 -23.82
C SER A 428 -35.81 1.80 -22.31
N ILE A 429 -34.83 2.23 -21.53
CA ILE A 429 -34.94 2.35 -20.07
C ILE A 429 -36.05 3.30 -19.63
N GLN A 430 -36.53 4.19 -20.51
CA GLN A 430 -37.67 5.07 -20.20
C GLN A 430 -38.99 4.32 -20.02
N THR A 431 -39.09 3.14 -20.65
CA THR A 431 -40.33 2.36 -20.70
C THR A 431 -40.33 1.15 -19.76
N GLY A 432 -39.17 0.81 -19.21
CA GLY A 432 -39.03 -0.22 -18.18
C GLY A 432 -37.57 -0.65 -17.98
N THR A 433 -37.32 -1.38 -16.89
CA THR A 433 -35.99 -1.91 -16.57
C THR A 433 -35.56 -3.00 -17.56
N ALA A 434 -34.24 -3.16 -17.72
CA ALA A 434 -33.68 -4.27 -18.48
C ALA A 434 -34.14 -5.62 -17.91
N GLN A 435 -34.53 -6.54 -18.80
CA GLN A 435 -34.91 -7.90 -18.42
C GLN A 435 -33.84 -8.87 -18.90
N TYR A 436 -33.16 -9.53 -17.97
CA TYR A 436 -32.09 -10.47 -18.27
C TYR A 436 -32.61 -11.89 -18.44
N VAL A 437 -31.94 -12.69 -19.29
CA VAL A 437 -32.16 -14.13 -19.39
C VAL A 437 -31.88 -14.78 -18.04
N ASN A 438 -30.69 -14.50 -17.47
CA ASN A 438 -30.37 -14.80 -16.07
C ASN A 438 -29.28 -13.84 -15.57
N ASP A 439 -29.55 -13.14 -14.46
CA ASP A 439 -28.59 -12.34 -13.69
C ASP A 439 -28.67 -12.85 -12.25
N SER A 440 -27.65 -13.58 -11.79
CA SER A 440 -27.76 -14.40 -10.58
C SER A 440 -26.45 -14.45 -9.79
N THR A 441 -26.28 -15.42 -8.89
CA THR A 441 -25.21 -15.41 -7.88
C THR A 441 -23.84 -15.85 -8.39
N LEU A 442 -23.80 -16.60 -9.49
CA LEU A 442 -22.56 -17.09 -10.10
C LEU A 442 -22.23 -16.37 -11.41
N THR A 443 -20.94 -16.19 -11.67
CA THR A 443 -20.44 -15.73 -12.97
C THR A 443 -20.76 -16.75 -14.07
N ALA A 444 -20.65 -16.34 -15.33
CA ALA A 444 -20.41 -17.31 -16.40
C ALA A 444 -19.06 -18.01 -16.21
N LYS A 445 -18.89 -19.15 -16.90
CA LYS A 445 -17.64 -19.92 -16.91
C LYS A 445 -16.51 -19.06 -17.50
N ASP A 446 -15.38 -18.95 -16.81
CA ASP A 446 -14.22 -18.24 -17.32
C ASP A 446 -13.43 -19.10 -18.35
N GLY A 447 -12.37 -18.52 -18.93
CA GLY A 447 -11.53 -19.21 -19.92
C GLY A 447 -10.76 -20.43 -19.37
N THR A 448 -10.68 -20.60 -18.05
CA THR A 448 -10.05 -21.76 -17.39
C THR A 448 -11.07 -22.81 -16.94
N GLY A 449 -12.36 -22.51 -17.11
CA GLY A 449 -13.45 -23.39 -16.76
C GLY A 449 -14.02 -23.19 -15.35
N VAL A 450 -13.69 -22.08 -14.70
CA VAL A 450 -14.02 -21.77 -13.30
C VAL A 450 -15.23 -20.83 -13.23
N TYR A 451 -16.05 -20.99 -12.20
CA TYR A 451 -17.14 -20.07 -11.84
C TYR A 451 -16.84 -19.42 -10.51
N TYR A 452 -17.28 -18.19 -10.33
CA TYR A 452 -17.11 -17.45 -9.09
C TYR A 452 -18.47 -17.08 -8.50
N ALA A 453 -18.58 -17.19 -7.17
CA ALA A 453 -19.72 -16.66 -6.45
C ALA A 453 -19.50 -15.16 -6.19
N VAL A 454 -20.38 -14.33 -6.75
CA VAL A 454 -20.15 -12.87 -6.85
C VAL A 454 -21.30 -12.02 -6.30
N ASN A 455 -22.51 -12.58 -6.17
CA ASN A 455 -23.67 -11.89 -5.62
C ASN A 455 -24.35 -12.73 -4.53
N THR A 456 -25.20 -12.09 -3.72
CA THR A 456 -26.15 -12.74 -2.79
C THR A 456 -27.48 -13.08 -3.45
#